data_AF-A0A5C3LBY3-F1
#
_entry.id   AF-A0A5C3LBY3-F1
#
_cell.length_a   1.000
_cell.length_b   1.000
_cell.length_c   1.000
_cell.angle_alpha   90.00
_cell.angle_beta   90.00
_cell.angle_gamma   90.00
#
_symmetry.space_group_name_H-M   'P 1'
#
loop_
_entity.id
_entity.type
_entity.pdbx_description
1 polymer ?
#
loop_
_entity_poly.entity_id
_entity_poly.type
_entity_poly.pdbx_seq_one_letter_code
_entity_poly.pdbx_strand_id
1 'polypeptide(L)'
;MRRLVAIHATGSNVRLSDISGALTASDAKSEAKASLRKGLKLTDDQFQGDESIKIYAGISPPSETVAPPKSPGTKVEDICPSQDNFLIAIVPGRSKNKRNELFPQGALAFELQPQANLEVGLEQTVSPVKEKESNVLERVSRLEQEFRGEREEMQQEREEMQQEREKMQQECEEMQQELGKVKGEHKEMQQKLGKMEGEHGKVKGELGKVKGELNETWQKLGMVEGELGKVKGELNDMAKSRENERTYTKKQEAALREIIEEKEKQQERERADYQEWIAAYNAENEGLQHDMQLLQADVYSLALKDKKALSFIKARNLLDRVQAQLATKFKLGRGTSYAFRTALGGANSSLNDRHAALLMLFKEHHDSLNEAEAKLPSQSQALDLIAERYSKIRYFGDVIAHGTFDTGLYKSASSLYPGFSALVDCIQSK
;
A
#
# COMPACT_ATOMS: atom_id res chain seq x y z
N MET A 1 10.68 -78.64 -2.43
CA MET A 1 10.79 -78.22 -3.84
C MET A 1 10.00 -79.22 -4.68
N ARG A 2 8.91 -78.79 -5.33
CA ARG A 2 8.16 -79.66 -6.23
C ARG A 2 8.89 -79.71 -7.57
N ARG A 3 9.28 -80.90 -8.04
CA ARG A 3 9.95 -81.08 -9.33
C ARG A 3 8.90 -81.08 -10.45
N LEU A 4 8.90 -80.06 -11.30
CA LEU A 4 8.19 -80.17 -12.58
C LEU A 4 9.07 -80.96 -13.55
N VAL A 5 8.48 -81.96 -14.21
CA VAL A 5 9.19 -82.77 -15.20
C VAL A 5 8.39 -82.74 -16.50
N ALA A 6 9.03 -82.30 -17.58
CA ALA A 6 8.48 -82.40 -18.92
C ALA A 6 8.74 -83.80 -19.48
N ILE A 7 7.68 -84.47 -19.95
CA ILE A 7 7.77 -85.80 -20.58
C ILE A 7 7.64 -85.60 -22.08
N HIS A 8 8.59 -86.14 -22.84
CA HIS A 8 8.52 -86.16 -24.29
C HIS A 8 8.56 -87.60 -24.79
N ALA A 9 7.62 -87.93 -25.67
CA ALA A 9 7.53 -89.22 -26.33
C ALA A 9 7.55 -89.02 -27.84
N THR A 10 8.49 -89.66 -28.52
CA THR A 10 8.54 -89.76 -29.99
C THR A 10 8.79 -91.22 -30.34
N GLY A 11 7.75 -91.88 -30.87
CA GLY A 11 7.77 -93.33 -31.09
C GLY A 11 7.94 -94.11 -29.78
N SER A 12 8.80 -95.12 -29.78
CA SER A 12 9.01 -96.04 -28.65
C SER A 12 9.89 -95.49 -27.52
N ASN A 13 10.35 -94.24 -27.61
CA ASN A 13 11.28 -93.64 -26.64
C ASN A 13 10.60 -92.52 -25.85
N VAL A 14 10.61 -92.64 -24.52
CA VAL A 14 10.16 -91.62 -23.57
C VAL A 14 11.37 -91.07 -22.81
N ARG A 15 11.51 -89.74 -22.78
CA ARG A 15 12.51 -89.06 -21.95
C ARG A 15 11.86 -88.03 -21.03
N LEU A 16 12.44 -87.92 -19.83
CA LEU A 16 12.01 -87.02 -18.75
C LEU A 16 13.06 -85.91 -18.59
N SER A 17 12.61 -84.65 -18.55
CA SER A 17 13.49 -83.49 -18.31
C SER A 17 12.99 -82.68 -17.11
N ASP A 18 13.85 -82.46 -16.12
CA ASP A 18 13.54 -81.65 -14.93
C ASP A 18 13.55 -80.16 -15.32
N ILE A 19 12.42 -79.47 -15.11
CA ILE A 19 12.22 -78.05 -15.43
C ILE A 19 11.83 -77.26 -14.17
N SER A 20 12.24 -77.76 -13.01
CA SER A 20 11.91 -77.19 -11.70
C SER A 20 12.46 -75.77 -11.43
N GLY A 21 13.28 -75.21 -12.33
CA GLY A 21 13.80 -73.84 -12.26
C GLY A 21 12.92 -72.76 -12.90
N ALA A 22 11.89 -73.14 -13.67
CA ALA A 22 11.07 -72.19 -14.42
C ALA A 22 10.03 -71.47 -13.53
N LEU A 23 10.09 -70.14 -13.50
CA LEU A 23 9.18 -69.29 -12.71
C LEU A 23 7.92 -68.87 -13.48
N THR A 24 7.91 -69.01 -14.80
CA THR A 24 6.74 -68.69 -15.65
C THR A 24 6.47 -69.77 -16.68
N ALA A 25 5.23 -69.82 -17.21
CA ALA A 25 4.86 -70.77 -18.27
C ALA A 25 5.68 -70.59 -19.57
N SER A 26 6.13 -69.37 -19.84
CA SER A 26 7.02 -69.07 -20.97
C SER A 26 8.42 -69.64 -20.72
N ASP A 27 8.94 -69.51 -19.51
CA ASP A 27 10.26 -70.05 -19.13
C ASP A 27 10.25 -71.58 -19.13
N ALA A 28 9.18 -72.20 -18.63
CA ALA A 28 9.03 -73.65 -18.65
C ALA A 28 9.00 -74.19 -20.10
N LYS A 29 8.35 -73.46 -21.02
CA LYS A 29 8.31 -73.82 -22.45
C LYS A 29 9.68 -73.62 -23.12
N SER A 30 10.42 -72.60 -22.73
CA SER A 30 11.77 -72.31 -23.20
C SER A 30 12.78 -73.37 -22.74
N GLU A 31 12.73 -73.73 -21.46
CA GLU A 31 13.64 -74.70 -20.83
C GLU A 31 13.36 -76.14 -21.28
N ALA A 32 12.08 -76.51 -21.47
CA ALA A 32 11.71 -77.77 -22.09
C ALA A 32 12.20 -77.89 -23.54
N LYS A 33 12.10 -76.81 -24.33
CA LYS A 33 12.66 -76.76 -25.70
C LYS A 33 14.18 -76.90 -25.70
N ALA A 34 14.88 -76.23 -24.80
CA ALA A 34 16.34 -76.31 -24.68
C ALA A 34 16.82 -77.71 -24.30
N SER A 35 16.12 -78.39 -23.39
CA SER A 35 16.43 -79.77 -22.99
C SER A 35 16.19 -80.77 -24.13
N LEU A 36 15.12 -80.58 -24.91
CA LEU A 36 14.83 -81.43 -26.07
C LEU A 36 15.87 -81.27 -27.19
N ARG A 37 16.32 -80.03 -27.46
CA ARG A 37 17.41 -79.76 -28.42
C ARG A 37 18.67 -80.53 -28.05
N LYS A 38 19.07 -80.45 -26.79
CA LYS A 38 20.30 -81.10 -26.29
C LYS A 38 20.20 -82.63 -26.29
N GLY A 39 19.02 -83.18 -26.01
CA GLY A 39 18.79 -84.62 -25.96
C GLY A 39 18.67 -85.30 -27.32
N LEU A 40 18.14 -84.61 -28.33
CA LEU A 40 17.84 -85.16 -29.67
C LEU A 40 18.85 -84.75 -30.76
N LYS A 41 19.81 -83.86 -30.44
CA LYS A 41 20.84 -83.34 -31.38
C LYS A 41 20.24 -82.74 -32.67
N LEU A 42 19.12 -82.03 -32.55
CA LEU A 42 18.46 -81.35 -33.68
C LEU A 42 19.15 -80.01 -33.97
N THR A 43 19.32 -79.64 -35.25
CA THR A 43 19.81 -78.32 -35.69
C THR A 43 18.69 -77.27 -35.70
N ASP A 44 19.02 -75.97 -35.60
CA ASP A 44 18.02 -74.89 -35.45
C ASP A 44 17.00 -74.85 -36.60
N ASP A 45 17.40 -75.19 -37.82
CA ASP A 45 16.53 -75.21 -39.00
C ASP A 45 15.49 -76.35 -38.97
N GLN A 46 15.80 -77.47 -38.31
CA GLN A 46 14.87 -78.60 -38.16
C GLN A 46 13.81 -78.37 -37.08
N PHE A 47 14.04 -77.43 -36.16
CA PHE A 47 13.12 -77.17 -35.05
C PHE A 47 12.07 -76.09 -35.37
N GLN A 48 12.33 -75.22 -36.36
CA GLN A 48 11.41 -74.16 -36.79
C GLN A 48 10.48 -74.59 -37.93
N GLY A 49 10.80 -75.66 -38.67
CA GLY A 49 10.09 -76.04 -39.90
C GLY A 49 9.13 -77.23 -39.81
N ASP A 50 8.98 -77.89 -38.66
CA ASP A 50 8.17 -79.11 -38.54
C ASP A 50 6.87 -78.85 -37.75
N GLU A 51 5.78 -78.57 -38.46
CA GLU A 51 4.43 -78.37 -37.90
C GLU A 51 3.85 -79.63 -37.21
N SER A 52 4.56 -80.75 -37.24
CA SER A 52 4.17 -82.00 -36.56
C SER A 52 4.57 -82.06 -35.08
N ILE A 53 5.48 -81.19 -34.61
CA ILE A 53 5.89 -81.14 -33.19
C ILE A 53 4.96 -80.22 -32.41
N LYS A 54 3.81 -80.77 -31.98
CA LYS A 54 2.85 -80.07 -31.14
C LYS A 54 3.20 -80.27 -29.66
N ILE A 55 3.77 -79.23 -29.04
CA ILE A 55 3.98 -79.18 -27.59
C ILE A 55 2.65 -78.77 -26.94
N TYR A 56 1.90 -79.75 -26.44
CA TYR A 56 0.66 -79.49 -25.71
C TYR A 56 0.99 -79.19 -24.24
N ALA A 57 0.89 -77.91 -23.86
CA ALA A 57 0.74 -77.52 -22.46
C ALA A 57 -0.76 -77.35 -22.21
N GLY A 58 -1.42 -78.43 -21.80
CA GLY A 58 -2.86 -78.42 -21.52
C GLY A 58 -3.14 -77.92 -20.11
N ILE A 59 -3.85 -76.80 -19.99
CA ILE A 59 -4.63 -76.48 -18.79
C ILE A 59 -6.08 -76.77 -19.20
N SER A 60 -6.69 -77.79 -18.60
CA SER A 60 -8.09 -78.11 -18.86
C SER A 60 -8.98 -77.11 -18.12
N PRO A 61 -9.99 -76.51 -18.77
CA PRO A 61 -11.07 -75.83 -18.05
C PRO A 61 -11.98 -76.88 -17.38
N PRO A 62 -12.63 -76.58 -16.26
CA PRO A 62 -13.78 -77.37 -15.84
C PRO A 62 -14.98 -77.03 -16.74
N SER A 63 -15.65 -78.06 -17.22
CA SER A 63 -16.93 -77.99 -17.95
C SER A 63 -18.10 -77.97 -16.97
N GLU A 64 -19.12 -77.14 -17.22
CA GLU A 64 -20.51 -77.60 -17.15
C GLU A 64 -21.48 -76.67 -17.93
N THR A 65 -22.15 -77.29 -18.91
CA THR A 65 -23.53 -77.11 -19.40
C THR A 65 -24.31 -75.79 -19.20
N VAL A 66 -24.52 -75.02 -20.29
CA VAL A 66 -25.82 -74.38 -20.68
C VAL A 66 -25.86 -74.19 -22.23
N ALA A 67 -27.04 -74.33 -22.85
CA ALA A 67 -27.37 -74.32 -24.30
C ALA A 67 -27.41 -72.90 -24.96
N PRO A 68 -27.59 -72.73 -26.30
CA PRO A 68 -26.91 -71.73 -27.16
C PRO A 68 -27.64 -70.38 -27.38
N PRO A 69 -26.96 -69.35 -27.95
CA PRO A 69 -27.26 -68.98 -29.34
C PRO A 69 -26.06 -68.54 -30.23
N LYS A 70 -26.38 -68.37 -31.52
CA LYS A 70 -25.58 -68.18 -32.75
C LYS A 70 -24.58 -66.97 -32.74
N SER A 71 -23.30 -67.26 -33.04
CA SER A 71 -22.25 -66.53 -33.83
C SER A 71 -22.29 -64.99 -34.08
N PRO A 72 -21.16 -64.34 -34.47
CA PRO A 72 -19.81 -64.28 -33.87
C PRO A 72 -19.26 -62.81 -33.76
N GLY A 73 -18.38 -62.50 -32.80
CA GLY A 73 -17.67 -61.22 -32.76
C GLY A 73 -16.96 -60.90 -31.43
N THR A 74 -15.63 -60.96 -31.44
CA THR A 74 -14.68 -61.01 -30.32
C THR A 74 -14.50 -59.71 -29.52
N LYS A 75 -14.32 -59.79 -28.18
CA LYS A 75 -13.11 -59.46 -27.37
C LYS A 75 -13.45 -59.19 -25.90
N VAL A 76 -12.70 -59.82 -25.00
CA VAL A 76 -12.75 -59.70 -23.53
C VAL A 76 -11.32 -59.41 -23.06
N GLU A 77 -11.15 -58.45 -22.14
CA GLU A 77 -9.94 -58.31 -21.30
C GLU A 77 -10.32 -58.00 -19.84
N ASP A 78 -9.48 -58.54 -18.96
CA ASP A 78 -9.24 -58.22 -17.54
C ASP A 78 -10.26 -58.74 -16.49
N ILE A 79 -9.94 -59.46 -15.39
CA ILE A 79 -8.77 -59.48 -14.48
C ILE A 79 -8.65 -60.85 -13.76
N CYS A 80 -7.41 -61.27 -13.47
CA CYS A 80 -6.96 -62.43 -12.66
C CYS A 80 -7.17 -62.22 -11.14
N PRO A 81 -7.28 -63.27 -10.29
CA PRO A 81 -6.09 -63.57 -9.48
C PRO A 81 -5.87 -65.04 -9.06
N SER A 82 -4.59 -65.33 -8.80
CA SER A 82 -4.05 -66.15 -7.70
C SER A 82 -4.22 -67.68 -7.65
N GLN A 83 -3.04 -68.32 -7.76
CA GLN A 83 -2.44 -69.36 -6.90
C GLN A 83 -2.86 -70.85 -7.00
N ASP A 84 -1.84 -71.65 -7.35
CA ASP A 84 -1.37 -72.91 -6.75
C ASP A 84 -2.35 -74.05 -6.44
N ASN A 85 -2.31 -75.12 -7.24
CA ASN A 85 -1.86 -76.47 -6.83
C ASN A 85 -2.09 -77.52 -7.93
N PHE A 86 -1.20 -78.51 -8.01
CA PHE A 86 -1.19 -79.61 -8.97
C PHE A 86 -1.55 -80.95 -8.29
N LEU A 87 -2.16 -81.88 -9.03
CA LEU A 87 -2.20 -83.31 -8.71
C LEU A 87 -1.82 -84.14 -9.96
N ILE A 88 -0.88 -85.07 -9.80
CA ILE A 88 -0.61 -86.20 -10.70
C ILE A 88 -0.80 -87.46 -9.87
N ALA A 89 -1.51 -88.46 -10.39
CA ALA A 89 -1.49 -89.82 -9.86
C ALA A 89 -1.20 -90.81 -10.99
N ILE A 90 -0.14 -91.60 -10.79
CA ILE A 90 0.24 -92.77 -11.61
C ILE A 90 -0.33 -94.03 -10.93
N VAL A 91 -0.83 -94.90 -11.79
CA VAL A 91 -1.36 -96.26 -11.60
C VAL A 91 -0.42 -97.19 -10.82
N PRO A 92 -0.96 -98.25 -10.19
CA PRO A 92 -0.31 -99.56 -10.27
C PRO A 92 -1.25 -100.63 -10.84
N GLY A 93 -0.73 -101.43 -11.76
CA GLY A 93 -1.45 -102.51 -12.43
C GLY A 93 -1.26 -103.88 -11.77
N ARG A 94 -2.09 -104.83 -12.21
CA ARG A 94 -1.87 -106.29 -12.40
C ARG A 94 -3.27 -106.91 -12.54
N SER A 95 -3.62 -107.59 -13.63
CA SER A 95 -3.22 -108.94 -14.08
C SER A 95 -4.38 -109.93 -13.94
N LYS A 96 -4.85 -110.38 -15.12
CA LYS A 96 -5.38 -111.71 -15.48
C LYS A 96 -6.63 -112.28 -14.78
N ASN A 97 -7.52 -112.71 -15.69
CA ASN A 97 -8.42 -113.87 -15.67
C ASN A 97 -9.92 -113.64 -15.42
N LYS A 98 -10.65 -113.80 -16.54
CA LYS A 98 -11.81 -114.68 -16.79
C LYS A 98 -13.09 -114.47 -15.94
N ARG A 99 -14.18 -114.14 -16.67
CA ARG A 99 -15.51 -114.82 -16.78
C ARG A 99 -16.15 -115.28 -15.44
N ASN A 100 -17.40 -115.07 -15.09
CA ASN A 100 -18.68 -114.75 -15.75
C ASN A 100 -19.52 -113.98 -14.68
N GLU A 101 -20.65 -113.34 -14.95
CA GLU A 101 -21.98 -113.97 -15.00
C GLU A 101 -23.03 -112.96 -15.49
N LEU A 102 -23.72 -113.32 -16.56
CA LEU A 102 -25.10 -112.94 -16.82
C LEU A 102 -25.77 -114.18 -17.42
N PHE A 103 -26.66 -114.80 -16.67
CA PHE A 103 -27.72 -115.69 -17.16
C PHE A 103 -29.04 -114.96 -16.89
N PRO A 104 -30.10 -115.16 -17.68
CA PRO A 104 -30.98 -116.29 -17.35
C PRO A 104 -31.76 -116.94 -18.52
N GLN A 105 -32.36 -118.09 -18.17
CA GLN A 105 -33.61 -118.73 -18.66
C GLN A 105 -33.54 -119.95 -19.61
N GLY A 106 -34.26 -121.00 -19.19
CA GLY A 106 -34.68 -122.20 -19.96
C GLY A 106 -34.04 -123.50 -19.44
N ALA A 107 -34.53 -124.22 -18.42
CA ALA A 107 -35.76 -125.02 -18.28
C ALA A 107 -35.78 -126.33 -19.10
N LEU A 108 -36.09 -127.44 -18.38
CA LEU A 108 -36.45 -128.81 -18.81
C LEU A 108 -35.26 -129.72 -19.18
N ALA A 109 -35.21 -131.01 -18.82
CA ALA A 109 -36.00 -131.89 -17.96
C ALA A 109 -35.14 -133.15 -17.66
N PHE A 110 -35.56 -133.88 -16.62
CA PHE A 110 -35.03 -135.16 -16.16
C PHE A 110 -34.96 -136.26 -17.24
N GLU A 111 -33.93 -137.10 -17.18
CA GLU A 111 -34.10 -138.56 -17.21
C GLU A 111 -32.87 -139.26 -16.62
N LEU A 112 -32.99 -139.67 -15.36
CA LEU A 112 -32.07 -140.57 -14.68
C LEU A 112 -32.54 -142.00 -14.91
N GLN A 113 -31.65 -142.83 -15.44
CA GLN A 113 -31.76 -144.28 -15.41
C GLN A 113 -31.76 -144.79 -13.96
N PRO A 114 -32.51 -145.84 -13.67
CA PRO A 114 -32.07 -146.79 -12.64
C PRO A 114 -32.10 -148.22 -13.19
N GLN A 115 -31.05 -148.98 -12.89
CA GLN A 115 -31.08 -150.15 -12.01
C GLN A 115 -29.64 -150.68 -11.94
N ALA A 116 -29.01 -150.64 -10.76
CA ALA A 116 -29.21 -151.61 -9.68
C ALA A 116 -28.85 -153.03 -10.14
N ASN A 117 -27.58 -153.37 -9.90
CA ASN A 117 -27.23 -154.51 -9.06
C ASN A 117 -26.25 -153.98 -8.00
N LEU A 118 -26.36 -154.54 -6.79
CA LEU A 118 -25.55 -154.31 -5.57
C LEU A 118 -26.14 -153.27 -4.60
N GLU A 119 -27.06 -153.78 -3.78
CA GLU A 119 -27.63 -153.12 -2.61
C GLU A 119 -27.12 -153.83 -1.33
N VAL A 120 -27.20 -153.12 -0.20
CA VAL A 120 -26.85 -153.50 1.19
C VAL A 120 -25.41 -153.15 1.62
N GLY A 121 -25.21 -151.89 2.03
CA GLY A 121 -23.98 -151.41 2.69
C GLY A 121 -23.90 -149.89 2.98
N LEU A 122 -24.83 -149.09 2.46
CA LEU A 122 -24.74 -147.60 2.44
C LEU A 122 -25.63 -146.86 3.46
N GLU A 123 -26.40 -147.52 4.31
CA GLU A 123 -27.25 -146.84 5.30
C GLU A 123 -26.52 -146.36 6.57
N GLN A 124 -25.25 -146.75 6.80
CA GLN A 124 -24.48 -146.33 7.99
C GLN A 124 -23.57 -145.11 7.79
N THR A 125 -23.42 -144.58 6.57
CA THR A 125 -22.52 -143.43 6.28
C THR A 125 -23.24 -142.13 5.93
N VAL A 126 -24.55 -142.18 5.65
CA VAL A 126 -25.34 -141.02 5.20
C VAL A 126 -25.83 -140.14 6.37
N SER A 127 -26.10 -140.73 7.53
CA SER A 127 -26.59 -140.01 8.73
C SER A 127 -25.62 -138.97 9.30
N PRO A 128 -24.32 -139.28 9.55
CA PRO A 128 -23.37 -138.29 10.08
C PRO A 128 -22.98 -137.22 9.04
N VAL A 129 -23.21 -137.47 7.75
CA VAL A 129 -22.98 -136.49 6.68
C VAL A 129 -24.13 -135.48 6.63
N LYS A 130 -25.39 -135.93 6.75
CA LYS A 130 -26.57 -135.06 6.85
C LYS A 130 -26.54 -134.16 8.10
N GLU A 131 -26.03 -134.67 9.22
CA GLU A 131 -25.87 -133.90 10.46
C GLU A 131 -24.78 -132.83 10.34
N LYS A 132 -23.63 -133.16 9.71
CA LYS A 132 -22.59 -132.18 9.40
C LYS A 132 -23.05 -131.12 8.40
N GLU A 133 -23.85 -131.51 7.42
CA GLU A 133 -24.47 -130.59 6.45
C GLU A 133 -25.40 -129.61 7.16
N SER A 134 -26.24 -130.08 8.10
CA SER A 134 -27.08 -129.23 8.95
C SER A 134 -26.28 -128.26 9.81
N ASN A 135 -25.18 -128.72 10.44
CA ASN A 135 -24.32 -127.86 11.26
C ASN A 135 -23.60 -126.78 10.41
N VAL A 136 -23.16 -127.15 9.20
CA VAL A 136 -22.56 -126.21 8.25
C VAL A 136 -23.60 -125.20 7.78
N LEU A 137 -24.82 -125.63 7.45
CA LEU A 137 -25.93 -124.74 7.09
C LEU A 137 -26.29 -123.76 8.21
N GLU A 138 -26.29 -124.20 9.46
CA GLU A 138 -26.56 -123.35 10.62
C GLU A 138 -25.43 -122.32 10.84
N ARG A 139 -24.17 -122.74 10.69
CA ARG A 139 -23.00 -121.83 10.75
C ARG A 139 -22.99 -120.84 9.60
N VAL A 140 -23.36 -121.26 8.39
CA VAL A 140 -23.50 -120.38 7.22
C VAL A 140 -24.61 -119.38 7.47
N SER A 141 -25.76 -119.80 7.99
CA SER A 141 -26.87 -118.91 8.35
C SER A 141 -26.47 -117.89 9.43
N ARG A 142 -25.68 -118.31 10.42
CA ARG A 142 -25.17 -117.41 11.46
C ARG A 142 -24.16 -116.41 10.92
N LEU A 143 -23.23 -116.86 10.07
CA LEU A 143 -22.27 -115.98 9.40
C LEU A 143 -23.00 -115.01 8.45
N GLU A 144 -24.03 -115.43 7.74
CA GLU A 144 -24.84 -114.56 6.90
C GLU A 144 -25.59 -113.49 7.71
N GLN A 145 -26.04 -113.82 8.93
CA GLN A 145 -26.62 -112.84 9.85
C GLN A 145 -25.57 -111.88 10.42
N GLU A 146 -24.39 -112.38 10.81
CA GLU A 146 -23.27 -111.55 11.28
C GLU A 146 -22.80 -110.59 10.16
N PHE A 147 -22.58 -111.08 8.94
CA PHE A 147 -22.24 -110.25 7.77
C PHE A 147 -23.34 -109.27 7.38
N ARG A 148 -24.61 -109.61 7.62
CA ARG A 148 -25.73 -108.68 7.43
C ARG A 148 -25.69 -107.56 8.47
N GLY A 149 -25.48 -107.90 9.74
CA GLY A 149 -25.33 -106.93 10.83
C GLY A 149 -24.15 -105.99 10.60
N GLU A 150 -22.97 -106.52 10.28
CA GLU A 150 -21.80 -105.70 9.94
C GLU A 150 -22.02 -104.81 8.72
N ARG A 151 -22.78 -105.28 7.71
CA ARG A 151 -23.16 -104.43 6.56
C ARG A 151 -24.10 -103.31 6.95
N GLU A 152 -25.07 -103.57 7.83
CA GLU A 152 -26.00 -102.57 8.33
C GLU A 152 -25.26 -101.52 9.18
N GLU A 153 -24.34 -101.94 10.06
CA GLU A 153 -23.49 -101.04 10.84
C GLU A 153 -22.56 -100.21 9.94
N MET A 154 -21.87 -100.83 8.97
CA MET A 154 -21.04 -100.09 7.99
C MET A 154 -21.87 -99.12 7.15
N GLN A 155 -23.10 -99.47 6.81
CA GLN A 155 -24.00 -98.61 6.06
C GLN A 155 -24.40 -97.40 6.91
N GLN A 156 -24.71 -97.60 8.19
CA GLN A 156 -25.03 -96.53 9.12
C GLN A 156 -23.83 -95.60 9.37
N GLU A 157 -22.63 -96.16 9.61
CA GLU A 157 -21.40 -95.36 9.76
C GLU A 157 -21.09 -94.56 8.49
N ARG A 158 -21.35 -95.14 7.31
CA ARG A 158 -21.21 -94.44 6.03
C ARG A 158 -22.19 -93.29 5.87
N GLU A 159 -23.43 -93.44 6.35
CA GLU A 159 -24.44 -92.39 6.34
C GLU A 159 -24.09 -91.27 7.33
N GLU A 160 -23.60 -91.60 8.52
CA GLU A 160 -23.12 -90.62 9.51
C GLU A 160 -21.90 -89.84 8.98
N MET A 161 -20.90 -90.52 8.42
CA MET A 161 -19.74 -89.87 7.78
C MET A 161 -20.16 -88.97 6.61
N GLN A 162 -21.18 -89.36 5.85
CA GLN A 162 -21.69 -88.56 4.75
C GLN A 162 -22.36 -87.27 5.27
N GLN A 163 -23.16 -87.36 6.33
CA GLN A 163 -23.77 -86.18 6.97
C GLN A 163 -22.72 -85.23 7.57
N GLU A 164 -21.70 -85.77 8.25
CA GLU A 164 -20.61 -84.95 8.80
C GLU A 164 -19.82 -84.26 7.69
N ARG A 165 -19.56 -84.97 6.58
CA ARG A 165 -18.92 -84.38 5.39
C ARG A 165 -19.74 -83.25 4.79
N GLU A 166 -21.06 -83.40 4.69
CA GLU A 166 -21.96 -82.36 4.20
C GLU A 166 -21.97 -81.13 5.11
N LYS A 167 -22.01 -81.33 6.43
CA LYS A 167 -21.92 -80.26 7.42
C LYS A 167 -20.59 -79.51 7.32
N MET A 168 -19.48 -80.24 7.25
CA MET A 168 -18.14 -79.66 7.10
C MET A 168 -18.00 -78.87 5.79
N GLN A 169 -18.66 -79.33 4.73
CA GLN A 169 -18.70 -78.63 3.45
C GLN A 169 -19.49 -77.32 3.56
N GLN A 170 -20.64 -77.30 4.23
CA GLN A 170 -21.39 -76.08 4.51
C GLN A 170 -20.58 -75.08 5.34
N GLU A 171 -19.94 -75.53 6.42
CA GLU A 171 -19.07 -74.68 7.24
C GLU A 171 -17.88 -74.10 6.43
N CYS A 172 -17.31 -74.89 5.51
CA CYS A 172 -16.29 -74.40 4.58
C CYS A 172 -16.82 -73.33 3.62
N GLU A 173 -18.03 -73.50 3.10
CA GLU A 173 -18.68 -72.50 2.22
C GLU A 173 -18.97 -71.20 2.98
N GLU A 174 -19.49 -71.28 4.21
CA GLU A 174 -19.71 -70.11 5.07
C GLU A 174 -18.41 -69.37 5.39
N MET A 175 -17.35 -70.09 5.76
CA MET A 175 -16.03 -69.50 6.00
C MET A 175 -15.46 -68.82 4.74
N GLN A 176 -15.68 -69.39 3.56
CA GLN A 176 -15.26 -68.76 2.30
C GLN A 176 -16.02 -67.46 2.03
N GLN A 177 -17.31 -67.42 2.30
CA GLN A 177 -18.12 -66.21 2.16
C GLN A 177 -17.68 -65.11 3.14
N GLU A 178 -17.48 -65.44 4.41
CA GLU A 178 -16.98 -64.50 5.41
C GLU A 178 -15.57 -63.97 5.06
N LEU A 179 -14.67 -64.86 4.60
CA LEU A 179 -13.36 -64.44 4.10
C LEU A 179 -13.48 -63.48 2.91
N GLY A 180 -14.47 -63.71 2.03
CA GLY A 180 -14.81 -62.81 0.93
C GLY A 180 -15.23 -61.42 1.42
N LYS A 181 -16.13 -61.34 2.40
CA LYS A 181 -16.58 -60.08 3.01
C LYS A 181 -15.42 -59.32 3.66
N VAL A 182 -14.63 -60.00 4.50
CA VAL A 182 -13.46 -59.41 5.18
C VAL A 182 -12.44 -58.86 4.18
N LYS A 183 -12.18 -59.57 3.07
CA LYS A 183 -11.32 -59.06 1.98
C LYS A 183 -11.90 -57.82 1.32
N GLY A 184 -13.22 -57.76 1.15
CA GLY A 184 -13.92 -56.58 0.63
C GLY A 184 -13.75 -55.37 1.54
N GLU A 185 -14.08 -55.52 2.82
CA GLU A 185 -13.92 -54.49 3.85
C GLU A 185 -12.48 -53.99 3.97
N HIS A 186 -11.51 -54.91 3.92
CA HIS A 186 -10.09 -54.56 3.94
C HIS A 186 -9.70 -53.68 2.76
N LYS A 187 -10.18 -53.99 1.54
CA LYS A 187 -9.94 -53.16 0.36
C LYS A 187 -10.58 -51.77 0.49
N GLU A 188 -11.81 -51.68 1.01
CA GLU A 188 -12.46 -50.39 1.24
C GLU A 188 -11.70 -49.54 2.27
N MET A 189 -11.20 -50.17 3.33
CA MET A 189 -10.40 -49.50 4.35
C MET A 189 -9.09 -48.95 3.78
N GLN A 190 -8.39 -49.72 2.93
CA GLN A 190 -7.20 -49.24 2.23
C GLN A 190 -7.50 -48.04 1.33
N GLN A 191 -8.63 -48.06 0.61
CA GLN A 191 -9.05 -46.93 -0.23
C GLN A 191 -9.34 -45.67 0.61
N LYS A 192 -10.03 -45.82 1.75
CA LYS A 192 -10.30 -44.72 2.68
C LYS A 192 -9.01 -44.14 3.26
N LEU A 193 -8.06 -45.00 3.63
CA LEU A 193 -6.76 -44.57 4.14
C LEU A 193 -5.99 -43.76 3.09
N GLY A 194 -5.92 -44.25 1.84
CA GLY A 194 -5.25 -43.52 0.76
C GLY A 194 -5.89 -42.15 0.46
N LYS A 195 -7.22 -42.04 0.54
CA LYS A 195 -7.92 -40.73 0.44
C LYS A 195 -7.54 -39.79 1.58
N MET A 196 -7.53 -40.30 2.81
CA MET A 196 -7.19 -39.52 4.00
C MET A 196 -5.73 -39.03 3.97
N GLU A 197 -4.79 -39.86 3.51
CA GLU A 197 -3.39 -39.48 3.30
C GLU A 197 -3.26 -38.37 2.25
N GLY A 198 -4.01 -38.47 1.15
CA GLY A 198 -4.06 -37.44 0.12
C GLY A 198 -4.61 -36.11 0.63
N GLU A 199 -5.70 -36.13 1.40
CA GLU A 199 -6.27 -34.95 2.05
C GLU A 199 -5.30 -34.33 3.07
N HIS A 200 -4.66 -35.17 3.89
CA HIS A 200 -3.64 -34.72 4.83
C HIS A 200 -2.47 -34.02 4.12
N GLY A 201 -2.01 -34.57 2.98
CA GLY A 201 -1.00 -33.96 2.13
C GLY A 201 -1.42 -32.58 1.60
N LYS A 202 -2.66 -32.44 1.15
CA LYS A 202 -3.22 -31.15 0.68
C LYS A 202 -3.25 -30.11 1.81
N VAL A 203 -3.79 -30.47 2.97
CA VAL A 203 -3.86 -29.57 4.15
C VAL A 203 -2.45 -29.12 4.57
N LYS A 204 -1.47 -30.02 4.57
CA LYS A 204 -0.08 -29.68 4.87
C LYS A 204 0.51 -28.70 3.86
N GLY A 205 0.19 -28.87 2.57
CA GLY A 205 0.60 -27.95 1.51
C GLY A 205 -0.03 -26.56 1.66
N GLU A 206 -1.33 -26.50 1.93
CA GLU A 206 -2.05 -25.24 2.19
C GLU A 206 -1.51 -24.50 3.42
N LEU A 207 -1.26 -25.23 4.51
CA LEU A 207 -0.63 -24.66 5.70
C LEU A 207 0.76 -24.07 5.40
N GLY A 208 1.53 -24.71 4.52
CA GLY A 208 2.81 -24.19 4.05
C GLY A 208 2.66 -22.87 3.30
N LYS A 209 1.68 -22.77 2.39
CA LYS A 209 1.38 -21.53 1.65
C LYS A 209 0.96 -20.40 2.58
N VAL A 210 0.03 -20.66 3.49
CA VAL A 210 -0.45 -19.67 4.47
C VAL A 210 0.69 -19.15 5.34
N LYS A 211 1.61 -20.02 5.77
CA LYS A 211 2.82 -19.59 6.52
C LYS A 211 3.72 -18.69 5.68
N GLY A 212 3.90 -18.99 4.39
CA GLY A 212 4.65 -18.15 3.47
C GLY A 212 4.03 -16.76 3.31
N GLU A 213 2.74 -16.70 3.01
CA GLU A 213 1.98 -15.45 2.87
C GLU A 213 2.00 -14.61 4.15
N LEU A 214 1.89 -15.26 5.32
CA LEU A 214 1.99 -14.58 6.61
C LEU A 214 3.38 -13.95 6.79
N ASN A 215 4.45 -14.67 6.46
CA ASN A 215 5.81 -14.15 6.57
C ASN A 215 6.06 -12.98 5.60
N GLU A 216 5.58 -13.05 4.36
CA GLU A 216 5.64 -11.93 3.41
C GLU A 216 4.87 -10.70 3.93
N THR A 217 3.72 -10.93 4.55
CA THR A 217 2.91 -9.85 5.14
C THR A 217 3.65 -9.17 6.28
N TRP A 218 4.31 -9.93 7.16
CA TRP A 218 5.15 -9.38 8.23
C TRP A 218 6.33 -8.57 7.69
N GLN A 219 7.00 -9.04 6.64
CA GLN A 219 8.08 -8.29 6.01
C GLN A 219 7.59 -6.96 5.43
N LYS A 220 6.46 -6.97 4.71
CA LYS A 220 5.83 -5.75 4.18
C LYS A 220 5.44 -4.78 5.30
N LEU A 221 4.87 -5.29 6.41
CA LEU A 221 4.52 -4.47 7.56
C LEU A 221 5.76 -3.77 8.14
N GLY A 222 6.86 -4.50 8.34
CA GLY A 222 8.11 -3.92 8.84
C GLY A 222 8.71 -2.86 7.90
N MET A 223 8.59 -3.05 6.58
CA MET A 223 9.00 -2.02 5.60
C MET A 223 8.15 -0.75 5.73
N VAL A 224 6.82 -0.89 5.81
CA VAL A 224 5.88 0.23 5.97
C VAL A 224 6.13 0.98 7.28
N GLU A 225 6.38 0.27 8.38
CA GLU A 225 6.74 0.88 9.66
C GLU A 225 8.05 1.67 9.58
N GLY A 226 9.05 1.14 8.87
CA GLY A 226 10.32 1.83 8.62
C GLY A 226 10.15 3.10 7.78
N GLU A 227 9.35 3.03 6.71
CA GLU A 227 9.01 4.20 5.88
C GLU A 227 8.23 5.25 6.66
N LEU A 228 7.25 4.83 7.47
CA LEU A 228 6.50 5.73 8.35
C LEU A 228 7.43 6.44 9.34
N GLY A 229 8.43 5.73 9.88
CA GLY A 229 9.46 6.31 10.73
C GLY A 229 10.28 7.39 10.02
N LYS A 230 10.69 7.16 8.77
CA LYS A 230 11.41 8.15 7.94
C LYS A 230 10.56 9.38 7.66
N VAL A 231 9.33 9.18 7.18
CA VAL A 231 8.39 10.28 6.89
C VAL A 231 8.13 11.13 8.13
N LYS A 232 7.99 10.50 9.31
CA LYS A 232 7.82 11.22 10.58
C LYS A 232 9.07 12.05 10.94
N GLY A 233 10.27 11.53 10.67
CA GLY A 233 11.53 12.26 10.83
C GLY A 233 11.59 13.49 9.92
N GLU A 234 11.35 13.29 8.62
CA GLU A 234 11.33 14.37 7.62
C GLU A 234 10.30 15.46 7.95
N LEU A 235 9.11 15.07 8.42
CA LEU A 235 8.07 16.02 8.82
C LEU A 235 8.52 16.89 10.01
N ASN A 236 9.24 16.31 10.96
CA ASN A 236 9.78 17.05 12.10
C ASN A 236 10.88 18.04 11.67
N ASP A 237 11.76 17.62 10.75
CA ASP A 237 12.83 18.49 10.23
C ASP A 237 12.25 19.63 9.38
N MET A 238 11.24 19.35 8.55
CA MET A 238 10.50 20.39 7.84
C MET A 238 9.81 21.37 8.79
N ALA A 239 9.22 20.89 9.89
CA ALA A 239 8.58 21.75 10.88
C ALA A 239 9.60 22.71 11.54
N LYS A 240 10.77 22.19 11.92
CA LYS A 240 11.87 23.02 12.46
C LYS A 240 12.38 24.03 11.44
N SER A 241 12.57 23.61 10.19
CA SER A 241 13.02 24.48 9.10
C SER A 241 12.04 25.63 8.87
N ARG A 242 10.73 25.33 8.80
CA ARG A 242 9.67 26.35 8.68
C ARG A 242 9.63 27.30 9.86
N GLU A 243 9.86 26.81 11.08
CA GLU A 243 9.90 27.70 12.24
C GLU A 243 11.10 28.64 12.17
N ASN A 244 12.28 28.14 11.82
CA ASN A 244 13.46 28.97 11.62
C ASN A 244 13.22 30.05 10.55
N GLU A 245 12.64 29.68 9.41
CA GLU A 245 12.30 30.62 8.33
C GLU A 245 11.26 31.67 8.79
N ARG A 246 10.25 31.27 9.56
CA ARG A 246 9.30 32.20 10.19
C ARG A 246 9.97 33.19 11.14
N THR A 247 10.93 32.73 11.94
CA THR A 247 11.65 33.65 12.84
C THR A 247 12.54 34.63 12.05
N TYR A 248 13.16 34.17 10.97
CA TYR A 248 14.00 35.01 10.11
C TYR A 248 13.17 36.07 9.38
N THR A 249 12.05 35.66 8.76
CA THR A 249 11.13 36.56 8.07
C THR A 249 10.54 37.60 9.02
N LYS A 250 10.08 37.21 10.23
CA LYS A 250 9.62 38.15 11.26
C LYS A 250 10.69 39.20 11.63
N LYS A 251 11.96 38.78 11.74
CA LYS A 251 13.07 39.72 12.03
C LYS A 251 13.29 40.69 10.87
N GLN A 252 13.24 40.21 9.62
CA GLN A 252 13.36 41.08 8.45
C GLN A 252 12.18 42.06 8.35
N GLU A 253 10.95 41.60 8.57
CA GLU A 253 9.76 42.44 8.56
C GLU A 253 9.82 43.52 9.65
N ALA A 254 10.28 43.19 10.85
CA ALA A 254 10.46 44.16 11.93
C ALA A 254 11.51 45.24 11.55
N ALA A 255 12.65 44.82 11.00
CA ALA A 255 13.69 45.75 10.55
C ALA A 255 13.20 46.66 9.41
N LEU A 256 12.44 46.12 8.45
CA LEU A 256 11.86 46.91 7.37
C LEU A 256 10.82 47.92 7.88
N ARG A 257 9.99 47.53 8.86
CA ARG A 257 9.02 48.45 9.49
C ARG A 257 9.72 49.62 10.16
N GLU A 258 10.81 49.37 10.88
CA GLU A 258 11.61 50.43 11.51
C GLU A 258 12.20 51.41 10.47
N ILE A 259 12.74 50.88 9.36
CA ILE A 259 13.26 51.71 8.26
C ILE A 259 12.15 52.56 7.63
N ILE A 260 10.97 51.97 7.39
CA ILE A 260 9.82 52.69 6.82
C ILE A 260 9.38 53.81 7.75
N GLU A 261 9.24 53.53 9.05
CA GLU A 261 8.82 54.53 10.04
C GLU A 261 9.82 55.70 10.12
N GLU A 262 11.12 55.41 10.10
CA GLU A 262 12.15 56.47 10.09
C GLU A 262 12.11 57.29 8.80
N LYS A 263 11.88 56.66 7.65
CA LYS A 263 11.74 57.34 6.37
C LYS A 263 10.50 58.22 6.29
N GLU A 264 9.38 57.77 6.85
CA GLU A 264 8.15 58.57 6.95
C GLU A 264 8.35 59.80 7.84
N LYS A 265 8.99 59.64 9.01
CA LYS A 265 9.34 60.76 9.89
C LYS A 265 10.30 61.74 9.22
N GLN A 266 11.31 61.25 8.51
CA GLN A 266 12.23 62.10 7.75
C GLN A 266 11.47 62.91 6.71
N GLN A 267 10.60 62.25 5.93
CA GLN A 267 9.83 62.92 4.89
C GLN A 267 8.83 63.94 5.47
N GLU A 268 8.27 63.67 6.65
CA GLU A 268 7.40 64.61 7.34
C GLU A 268 8.14 65.86 7.81
N ARG A 269 9.36 65.72 8.35
CA ARG A 269 10.23 66.86 8.68
C ARG A 269 10.55 67.69 7.44
N GLU A 270 10.99 67.04 6.36
CA GLU A 270 11.29 67.72 5.09
C GLU A 270 10.06 68.45 4.53
N ARG A 271 8.86 67.83 4.59
CA ARG A 271 7.61 68.50 4.19
C ARG A 271 7.31 69.73 5.06
N ALA A 272 7.51 69.64 6.37
CA ALA A 272 7.30 70.76 7.28
C ALA A 272 8.27 71.92 6.96
N ASP A 273 9.55 71.62 6.73
CA ASP A 273 10.56 72.62 6.35
C ASP A 273 10.19 73.31 5.03
N TYR A 274 9.74 72.55 4.02
CA TYR A 274 9.28 73.13 2.75
C TYR A 274 8.02 73.97 2.92
N GLN A 275 7.07 73.56 3.78
CA GLN A 275 5.88 74.35 4.06
C GLN A 275 6.22 75.67 4.74
N GLU A 276 7.17 75.68 5.68
CA GLU A 276 7.67 76.89 6.32
C GLU A 276 8.34 77.81 5.29
N TRP A 277 9.16 77.24 4.42
CA TRP A 277 9.82 77.99 3.35
C TRP A 277 8.81 78.62 2.37
N ILE A 278 7.78 77.86 1.94
CA ILE A 278 6.71 78.36 1.07
C ILE A 278 5.92 79.48 1.77
N ALA A 279 5.60 79.32 3.05
CA ALA A 279 4.88 80.33 3.81
C ALA A 279 5.68 81.64 3.91
N ALA A 280 6.99 81.56 4.18
CA ALA A 280 7.88 82.71 4.20
C ALA A 280 7.96 83.41 2.83
N TYR A 281 8.13 82.63 1.76
CA TYR A 281 8.19 83.16 0.39
C TYR A 281 6.88 83.85 -0.03
N ASN A 282 5.72 83.26 0.32
CA ASN A 282 4.43 83.87 0.05
C ASN A 282 4.23 85.18 0.82
N ALA A 283 4.64 85.23 2.09
CA ALA A 283 4.57 86.46 2.89
C ALA A 283 5.44 87.59 2.30
N GLU A 284 6.63 87.26 1.79
CA GLU A 284 7.48 88.22 1.06
C GLU A 284 6.80 88.72 -0.22
N ASN A 285 6.24 87.81 -1.02
CA ASN A 285 5.52 88.17 -2.24
C ASN A 285 4.29 89.05 -1.98
N GLU A 286 3.52 88.76 -0.93
CA GLU A 286 2.39 89.61 -0.51
C GLU A 286 2.87 91.02 -0.14
N GLY A 287 4.00 91.12 0.59
CA GLY A 287 4.67 92.39 0.87
C GLY A 287 5.04 93.15 -0.40
N LEU A 288 5.69 92.48 -1.36
CA LEU A 288 6.09 93.08 -2.64
C LEU A 288 4.90 93.50 -3.51
N GLN A 289 3.83 92.71 -3.56
CA GLN A 289 2.61 93.07 -4.29
C GLN A 289 1.95 94.32 -3.71
N HIS A 290 1.94 94.43 -2.38
CA HIS A 290 1.41 95.62 -1.70
C HIS A 290 2.26 96.86 -1.99
N ASP A 291 3.59 96.74 -1.88
CA ASP A 291 4.54 97.82 -2.22
C ASP A 291 4.34 98.30 -3.66
N MET A 292 4.12 97.37 -4.61
CA MET A 292 3.84 97.69 -5.99
C MET A 292 2.53 98.47 -6.17
N GLN A 293 1.45 98.10 -5.47
CA GLN A 293 0.18 98.83 -5.52
C GLN A 293 0.33 100.27 -5.00
N LEU A 294 1.14 100.48 -3.96
CA LEU A 294 1.39 101.82 -3.43
C LEU A 294 2.24 102.67 -4.35
N LEU A 295 3.28 102.08 -4.96
CA LEU A 295 4.05 102.78 -5.98
C LEU A 295 3.16 103.19 -7.16
N GLN A 296 2.22 102.35 -7.57
CA GLN A 296 1.23 102.71 -8.60
C GLN A 296 0.35 103.90 -8.15
N ALA A 297 -0.11 103.91 -6.90
CA ALA A 297 -0.88 105.03 -6.34
C ALA A 297 -0.05 106.33 -6.26
N ASP A 298 1.20 106.25 -5.81
CA ASP A 298 2.13 107.38 -5.73
C ASP A 298 2.37 107.96 -7.13
N VAL A 299 2.68 107.12 -8.11
CA VAL A 299 2.88 107.51 -9.51
C VAL A 299 1.62 108.18 -10.08
N TYR A 300 0.44 107.63 -9.82
CA TYR A 300 -0.83 108.21 -10.26
C TYR A 300 -1.07 109.60 -9.66
N SER A 301 -0.81 109.76 -8.36
CA SER A 301 -0.98 111.05 -7.68
C SER A 301 0.02 112.13 -8.14
N LEU A 302 1.27 111.72 -8.43
CA LEU A 302 2.29 112.60 -9.01
C LEU A 302 1.91 113.05 -10.41
N ALA A 303 1.35 112.15 -11.24
CA ALA A 303 0.86 112.49 -12.57
C ALA A 303 -0.27 113.55 -12.53
N LEU A 304 -1.10 113.54 -11.48
CA LEU A 304 -2.19 114.50 -11.28
C LEU A 304 -1.76 115.86 -10.67
N LYS A 305 -0.48 116.05 -10.31
CA LYS A 305 0.05 117.24 -9.62
C LYS A 305 -0.76 117.62 -8.36
N ASP A 306 -1.36 116.64 -7.68
CA ASP A 306 -2.12 116.88 -6.46
C ASP A 306 -1.17 117.33 -5.34
N LYS A 307 -1.28 118.60 -4.93
CA LYS A 307 -0.46 119.19 -3.87
C LYS A 307 -0.65 118.48 -2.53
N LYS A 308 -1.84 117.92 -2.26
CA LYS A 308 -2.12 117.21 -1.02
C LYS A 308 -1.45 115.84 -1.02
N ALA A 309 -1.52 115.11 -2.13
CA ALA A 309 -0.80 113.85 -2.31
C ALA A 309 0.72 114.03 -2.27
N LEU A 310 1.25 115.10 -2.89
CA LEU A 310 2.67 115.41 -2.83
C LEU A 310 3.15 115.68 -1.39
N SER A 311 2.36 116.41 -0.60
CA SER A 311 2.65 116.63 0.82
C SER A 311 2.59 115.34 1.63
N PHE A 312 1.69 114.42 1.29
CA PHE A 312 1.60 113.10 1.90
C PHE A 312 2.84 112.24 1.60
N ILE A 313 3.26 112.18 0.34
CA ILE A 313 4.48 111.46 -0.09
C ILE A 313 5.72 112.03 0.60
N LYS A 314 5.84 113.35 0.66
CA LYS A 314 6.93 114.02 1.40
C LYS A 314 6.91 113.65 2.88
N ALA A 315 5.73 113.58 3.48
CA ALA A 315 5.63 113.19 4.87
C ALA A 315 6.01 111.71 5.08
N ARG A 316 5.61 110.80 4.20
CA ARG A 316 6.06 109.41 4.25
C ARG A 316 7.59 109.30 4.17
N ASN A 317 8.19 109.95 3.18
CA ASN A 317 9.64 109.92 2.95
C ASN A 317 10.45 110.50 4.12
N LEU A 318 9.94 111.54 4.78
CA LEU A 318 10.61 112.11 5.95
C LEU A 318 10.59 111.13 7.12
N LEU A 319 9.43 110.51 7.39
CA LEU A 319 9.31 109.52 8.45
C LEU A 319 10.22 108.31 8.21
N ASP A 320 10.37 107.86 6.96
CA ASP A 320 11.27 106.76 6.61
C ASP A 320 12.73 107.12 6.85
N ARG A 321 13.13 108.35 6.52
CA ARG A 321 14.49 108.84 6.80
C ARG A 321 14.77 108.91 8.30
N VAL A 322 13.85 109.41 9.11
CA VAL A 322 14.02 109.45 10.58
C VAL A 322 14.17 108.05 11.14
N GLN A 323 13.29 107.12 10.76
CA GLN A 323 13.37 105.74 11.26
C GLN A 323 14.65 105.01 10.80
N ALA A 324 15.11 105.24 9.57
CA ALA A 324 16.38 104.68 9.09
C ALA A 324 17.60 105.24 9.86
N GLN A 325 17.59 106.55 10.15
CA GLN A 325 18.62 107.19 10.97
C GLN A 325 18.62 106.62 12.40
N LEU A 326 17.44 106.52 13.03
CA LEU A 326 17.32 105.94 14.35
C LEU A 326 17.70 104.45 14.37
N ALA A 327 17.33 103.66 13.37
CA ALA A 327 17.78 102.26 13.25
C ALA A 327 19.31 102.16 13.21
N THR A 328 19.97 103.06 12.48
CA THR A 328 21.43 103.09 12.42
C THR A 328 22.02 103.42 13.79
N LYS A 329 21.45 104.39 14.51
CA LYS A 329 21.91 104.81 15.85
C LYS A 329 21.63 103.78 16.95
N PHE A 330 20.50 103.08 16.84
CA PHE A 330 20.11 101.97 17.70
C PHE A 330 20.74 100.63 17.27
N LYS A 331 21.57 100.63 16.22
CA LYS A 331 22.26 99.44 15.69
C LYS A 331 21.31 98.30 15.31
N LEU A 332 20.13 98.67 14.79
CA LEU A 332 19.07 97.75 14.36
C LEU A 332 19.27 97.37 12.89
N GLY A 333 20.05 96.31 12.64
CA GLY A 333 20.23 95.72 11.31
C GLY A 333 20.82 96.66 10.25
N ARG A 334 20.30 96.58 9.01
CA ARG A 334 20.83 97.32 7.83
C ARG A 334 20.53 98.84 7.83
N GLY A 335 20.13 99.43 8.96
CA GLY A 335 19.83 100.87 9.05
C GLY A 335 18.60 101.29 8.22
N THR A 336 17.68 100.37 7.96
CA THR A 336 16.45 100.64 7.20
C THR A 336 15.30 101.00 8.12
N SER A 337 14.31 101.75 7.63
CA SER A 337 13.07 101.99 8.36
C SER A 337 12.30 100.69 8.63
N TYR A 338 12.44 99.67 7.76
CA TYR A 338 11.95 98.31 8.02
C TYR A 338 12.55 97.68 9.28
N ALA A 339 13.89 97.67 9.39
CA ALA A 339 14.59 97.06 10.51
C ALA A 339 14.22 97.74 11.83
N PHE A 340 14.08 99.07 11.79
CA PHE A 340 13.54 99.85 12.90
C PHE A 340 12.17 99.34 13.37
N ARG A 341 11.20 99.19 12.45
CA ARG A 341 9.83 98.79 12.79
C ARG A 341 9.74 97.35 13.29
N THR A 342 10.51 96.44 12.69
CA THR A 342 10.57 95.05 13.12
C THR A 342 11.10 94.95 14.56
N ALA A 343 12.06 95.81 14.95
CA ALA A 343 12.56 95.87 16.31
C ALA A 343 11.54 96.39 17.33
N LEU A 344 10.58 97.22 16.90
CA LEU A 344 9.48 97.68 17.76
C LEU A 344 8.38 96.62 17.97
N GLY A 345 8.31 95.61 17.10
CA GLY A 345 7.39 94.47 17.27
C GLY A 345 6.82 93.90 15.95
N GLY A 346 6.40 92.63 16.01
CA GLY A 346 5.76 91.90 14.90
C GLY A 346 4.40 92.49 14.47
N ALA A 347 3.78 91.91 13.43
CA ALA A 347 2.58 92.47 12.78
C ALA A 347 1.39 92.68 13.75
N ASN A 348 1.35 91.89 14.82
CA ASN A 348 0.27 91.89 15.81
C ASN A 348 0.53 92.78 17.03
N SER A 349 1.66 93.49 17.09
CA SER A 349 2.00 94.33 18.26
C SER A 349 1.13 95.58 18.29
N SER A 350 0.52 95.87 19.45
CA SER A 350 -0.31 97.07 19.60
C SER A 350 0.55 98.33 19.53
N LEU A 351 -0.06 99.49 19.26
CA LEU A 351 0.68 100.76 19.24
C LEU A 351 1.36 101.03 20.59
N ASN A 352 0.72 100.67 21.70
CA ASN A 352 1.27 100.83 23.05
C ASN A 352 2.49 99.93 23.27
N ASP A 353 2.47 98.68 22.77
CA ASP A 353 3.61 97.78 22.87
C ASP A 353 4.81 98.34 22.10
N ARG A 354 4.55 98.90 20.91
CA ARG A 354 5.57 99.54 20.09
C ARG A 354 6.09 100.84 20.70
N HIS A 355 5.24 101.63 21.38
CA HIS A 355 5.70 102.77 22.18
C HIS A 355 6.64 102.36 23.29
N ALA A 356 6.28 101.32 24.05
CA ALA A 356 7.11 100.81 25.12
C ALA A 356 8.47 100.35 24.57
N ALA A 357 8.49 99.58 23.49
CA ALA A 357 9.71 99.16 22.82
C ALA A 357 10.54 100.35 22.33
N LEU A 358 9.90 101.37 21.76
CA LEU A 358 10.58 102.56 21.25
C LEU A 358 11.23 103.37 22.37
N LEU A 359 10.50 103.61 23.46
CA LEU A 359 11.03 104.32 24.63
C LEU A 359 12.20 103.57 25.28
N MET A 360 12.16 102.24 25.28
CA MET A 360 13.29 101.42 25.71
C MET A 360 14.52 101.66 24.84
N LEU A 361 14.39 101.64 23.52
CA LEU A 361 15.50 101.93 22.60
C LEU A 361 16.07 103.35 22.81
N PHE A 362 15.20 104.35 22.98
CA PHE A 362 15.64 105.72 23.29
C PHE A 362 16.43 105.80 24.60
N LYS A 363 16.02 105.04 25.62
CA LYS A 363 16.72 104.99 26.91
C LYS A 363 18.06 104.27 26.81
N GLU A 364 18.11 103.15 26.10
CA GLU A 364 19.32 102.33 25.92
C GLU A 364 20.39 103.05 25.08
N HIS A 365 19.96 103.89 24.14
CA HIS A 365 20.84 104.56 23.19
C HIS A 365 20.88 106.09 23.39
N HIS A 366 20.51 106.60 24.56
CA HIS A 366 20.42 108.04 24.83
C HIS A 366 21.70 108.80 24.44
N ASP A 367 22.88 108.23 24.70
CA ASP A 367 24.17 108.87 24.43
C ASP A 367 24.52 108.97 22.93
N SER A 368 23.83 108.25 22.05
CA SER A 368 24.05 108.31 20.59
C SER A 368 23.13 109.30 19.88
N LEU A 369 22.21 109.94 20.61
CA LEU A 369 21.21 110.85 20.08
C LEU A 369 21.68 112.31 20.13
N ASN A 370 21.33 113.08 19.11
CA ASN A 370 21.49 114.53 19.16
C ASN A 370 20.34 115.18 19.95
N GLU A 371 20.45 116.49 20.22
CA GLU A 371 19.47 117.21 21.02
C GLU A 371 18.04 117.15 20.45
N ALA A 372 17.89 117.14 19.12
CA ALA A 372 16.58 117.06 18.47
C ALA A 372 15.96 115.65 18.58
N GLU A 373 16.76 114.59 18.39
CA GLU A 373 16.33 113.20 18.55
C GLU A 373 16.00 112.87 20.01
N ALA A 374 16.80 113.35 20.96
CA ALA A 374 16.56 113.15 22.39
C ALA A 374 15.25 113.79 22.87
N LYS A 375 14.73 114.78 22.14
CA LYS A 375 13.42 115.40 22.40
C LYS A 375 12.25 114.63 21.80
N LEU A 376 12.45 113.70 20.85
CA LEU A 376 11.36 112.94 20.22
C LEU A 376 10.47 112.17 21.23
N PRO A 377 11.01 111.49 22.27
CA PRO A 377 10.19 110.83 23.29
C PRO A 377 9.22 111.74 24.04
N SER A 378 9.57 113.02 24.19
CA SER A 378 8.74 114.01 24.89
C SER A 378 7.60 114.55 24.02
N GLN A 379 7.59 114.21 22.74
CA GLN A 379 6.60 114.66 21.78
C GLN A 379 5.67 113.52 21.38
N SER A 380 4.57 113.37 22.12
CA SER A 380 3.60 112.27 21.92
C SER A 380 3.22 112.07 20.45
N GLN A 381 2.96 113.13 19.70
CA GLN A 381 2.54 113.03 18.31
C GLN A 381 3.64 112.54 17.36
N ALA A 382 4.89 112.95 17.59
CA ALA A 382 6.03 112.45 16.80
C ALA A 382 6.33 110.99 17.18
N LEU A 383 6.19 110.65 18.46
CA LEU A 383 6.36 109.30 18.96
C LEU A 383 5.32 108.33 18.37
N ASP A 384 4.05 108.75 18.33
CA ASP A 384 2.96 108.02 17.67
C ASP A 384 3.32 107.75 16.20
N LEU A 385 3.75 108.79 15.46
CA LEU A 385 4.12 108.65 14.06
C LEU A 385 5.32 107.70 13.85
N ILE A 386 6.31 107.71 14.73
CA ILE A 386 7.51 106.87 14.64
C ILE A 386 7.20 105.41 15.02
N ALA A 387 6.35 105.18 16.02
CA ALA A 387 6.03 103.84 16.51
C ALA A 387 4.88 103.18 15.76
N GLU A 388 4.00 103.95 15.12
CA GLU A 388 2.90 103.41 14.35
C GLU A 388 3.44 102.72 13.09
N ARG A 389 3.26 101.40 13.05
CA ARG A 389 3.66 100.57 11.91
C ARG A 389 2.92 101.08 10.67
N TYR A 390 1.61 101.33 10.80
CA TYR A 390 0.65 101.85 9.78
C TYR A 390 0.27 103.29 10.06
N SER A 391 1.24 104.21 10.14
CA SER A 391 0.89 105.61 10.42
C SER A 391 -0.12 106.12 9.41
N LYS A 392 -1.00 107.06 9.79
CA LYS A 392 -1.95 107.66 8.82
C LYS A 392 -1.27 108.28 7.60
N ILE A 393 0.04 108.50 7.68
CA ILE A 393 0.93 109.04 6.64
C ILE A 393 1.62 107.90 5.84
N ARG A 394 1.62 106.68 6.36
CA ARG A 394 2.25 105.49 5.77
C ARG A 394 1.29 104.30 5.79
N TYR A 395 0.54 104.13 4.70
CA TYR A 395 0.20 102.78 4.28
C TYR A 395 1.43 102.18 3.53
N PHE A 396 1.73 100.90 3.78
CA PHE A 396 3.08 100.29 3.91
C PHE A 396 3.93 100.11 2.65
N GLY A 397 5.16 100.62 2.65
CA GLY A 397 6.22 100.10 1.76
C GLY A 397 7.55 100.83 1.91
N ASP A 398 8.67 100.14 1.62
CA ASP A 398 10.05 100.58 1.90
C ASP A 398 10.85 101.00 0.67
N VAL A 399 10.19 101.49 -0.38
CA VAL A 399 10.90 101.97 -1.58
C VAL A 399 11.04 103.49 -1.54
N ILE A 400 12.27 103.95 -1.32
CA ILE A 400 12.60 105.37 -1.19
C ILE A 400 13.27 105.90 -2.45
N ALA A 401 12.64 106.88 -3.11
CA ALA A 401 13.34 107.78 -4.03
C ALA A 401 14.05 108.88 -3.20
N HIS A 402 15.34 108.69 -2.89
CA HIS A 402 16.12 109.73 -2.23
C HIS A 402 16.63 110.77 -3.24
N GLY A 403 15.86 111.83 -3.46
CA GLY A 403 16.41 113.11 -3.93
C GLY A 403 17.21 113.83 -2.82
N THR A 404 18.00 114.82 -3.21
CA THR A 404 18.69 115.74 -2.28
C THR A 404 17.70 116.32 -1.28
N PHE A 405 18.08 116.38 0.00
CA PHE A 405 17.22 116.92 1.05
C PHE A 405 17.13 118.44 0.90
N ASP A 406 16.07 118.93 0.27
CA ASP A 406 15.73 120.35 0.28
C ASP A 406 14.76 120.64 1.44
N THR A 407 15.23 121.45 2.39
CA THR A 407 14.48 121.85 3.59
C THR A 407 13.21 122.64 3.25
N GLY A 408 13.20 123.37 2.13
CA GLY A 408 12.03 124.10 1.64
C GLY A 408 10.90 123.17 1.22
N LEU A 409 11.22 121.98 0.72
CA LEU A 409 10.22 121.02 0.24
C LEU A 409 9.38 120.42 1.37
N TYR A 410 9.97 120.15 2.55
CA TYR A 410 9.29 119.47 3.67
C TYR A 410 8.56 120.43 4.62
N LYS A 411 8.94 121.72 4.68
CA LYS A 411 8.21 122.75 5.46
C LYS A 411 6.75 122.91 5.06
N SER A 412 6.41 122.61 3.80
CA SER A 412 5.00 122.60 3.35
C SER A 412 4.17 121.48 3.99
N ALA A 413 4.79 120.33 4.30
CA ALA A 413 4.11 119.17 4.87
C ALA A 413 3.90 119.29 6.39
N SER A 414 4.73 120.07 7.10
CA SER A 414 4.56 120.28 8.55
C SER A 414 3.28 121.02 8.93
N SER A 415 2.67 121.73 7.98
CA SER A 415 1.36 122.37 8.19
C SER A 415 0.20 121.38 8.23
N LEU A 416 0.36 120.18 7.69
CA LEU A 416 -0.70 119.18 7.53
C LEU A 416 -0.74 118.14 8.65
N TYR A 417 0.39 117.93 9.35
CA TYR A 417 0.52 116.89 10.36
C TYR A 417 1.14 117.44 11.66
N PRO A 418 0.41 117.40 12.79
CA PRO A 418 0.97 117.71 14.10
C PRO A 418 2.12 116.74 14.47
N GLY A 419 3.22 117.25 15.04
CA GLY A 419 4.43 116.45 15.37
C GLY A 419 5.48 116.35 14.25
N PHE A 420 5.15 116.77 13.04
CA PHE A 420 6.03 116.63 11.87
C PHE A 420 7.23 117.60 11.87
N SER A 421 7.11 118.74 12.54
CA SER A 421 8.20 119.72 12.69
C SER A 421 9.40 119.11 13.40
N ALA A 422 9.19 118.31 14.44
CA ALA A 422 10.30 117.69 15.16
C ALA A 422 10.99 116.57 14.39
N LEU A 423 10.26 115.87 13.51
CA LEU A 423 10.87 114.94 12.56
C LEU A 423 11.76 115.67 11.55
N VAL A 424 11.36 116.88 11.12
CA VAL A 424 12.19 117.73 10.25
C VAL A 424 13.44 118.18 10.99
N ASP A 425 13.30 118.64 12.23
CA ASP A 425 14.43 119.10 13.06
C ASP A 425 15.43 117.97 13.34
N CYS A 426 14.94 116.74 13.58
CA CYS A 426 15.74 115.53 13.78
C CYS A 426 16.67 115.21 12.60
N ILE A 427 16.23 115.45 11.36
CA ILE A 427 17.08 115.24 10.17
C ILE A 427 18.05 116.41 9.96
N GLN A 428 17.66 117.62 10.38
CA GLN A 428 18.45 118.84 10.18
C GLN A 428 19.64 118.95 11.14
N SER A 429 19.58 118.34 12.33
CA SER A 429 20.65 118.38 13.34
C SER A 429 21.87 117.50 13.02
N LYS A 430 22.20 117.37 11.73
CA LYS A 430 23.39 116.69 11.20
C LYS A 430 24.54 117.65 10.94
#